data_AF-A0A933R6Y4-F1
#
_entry.id   AF-A0A933R6Y4-F1
#
_cell.length_a   1.000
_cell.length_b   1.000
_cell.length_c   1.000
_cell.angle_alpha   90.00
_cell.angle_beta   90.00
_cell.angle_gamma   90.00
#
_symmetry.space_group_name_H-M   'P 1'
#
loop_
_entity.id
_entity.type
_entity.pdbx_description
1 polymer ?
#
loop_
_entity_poly.entity_id
_entity_poly.type
_entity_poly.pdbx_seq_one_letter_code
_entity_poly.pdbx_strand_id
1 'polypeptide(L)'
;MTGADTASDPPPPAGPPWMVRLVPGDQGPLDRALQRALADRKGRVATTGADAADAVLGVGDAAPAVQAAVARPGVRSIVLVDADVAPSTLDDIAELDDTAILTVIDPARRDRIVAAVDGHLASAHPDSELIVDSLTPDQQADAIASWLERRANARAGIDEVSIRTPDGWTLGADLHRPAGPPPPAGWPAVVLMHSGRSDRTVFDRLARLLARAGVVALALDWRGRGTSTNLVHFVDFTSEQQASVRV
;
A
#
# COMPACT_ATOMS: atom_id res chain seq x y z
N MET A 1 -16.67 0.63 -49.34
CA MET A 1 -15.46 1.11 -48.65
C MET A 1 -15.87 2.28 -47.78
N THR A 2 -16.22 2.00 -46.52
CA THR A 2 -16.55 3.00 -45.50
C THR A 2 -15.49 2.88 -44.42
N GLY A 3 -14.52 3.80 -44.45
CA GLY A 3 -13.48 3.91 -43.43
C GLY A 3 -14.03 4.64 -42.21
N ALA A 4 -14.04 3.96 -41.07
CA ALA A 4 -14.35 4.57 -39.78
C ALA A 4 -13.09 5.26 -39.24
N ASP A 5 -13.20 6.57 -39.05
CA ASP A 5 -12.18 7.46 -38.51
C ASP A 5 -12.15 7.28 -36.98
N THR A 6 -11.13 6.62 -36.46
CA THR A 6 -10.94 6.47 -35.00
C THR A 6 -10.31 7.75 -34.46
N ALA A 7 -11.16 8.64 -33.95
CA ALA A 7 -10.74 9.77 -33.15
C ALA A 7 -9.93 9.27 -31.94
N SER A 8 -8.63 9.58 -31.93
CA SER A 8 -7.78 9.34 -30.75
C SER A 8 -8.15 10.33 -29.66
N ASP A 9 -8.35 9.82 -28.43
CA ASP A 9 -8.58 10.67 -27.26
C ASP A 9 -7.42 11.65 -27.07
N PRO A 10 -7.71 12.91 -26.71
CA PRO A 10 -6.68 13.88 -26.40
C PRO A 10 -5.86 13.42 -25.18
N PRO A 11 -4.53 13.66 -25.16
CA PRO A 11 -3.71 13.32 -24.01
C PRO A 11 -4.20 14.06 -22.77
N PRO A 12 -4.13 13.46 -21.58
CA PRO A 12 -4.52 14.13 -20.34
C PRO A 12 -3.71 15.41 -20.15
N PRO A 13 -4.29 16.45 -19.51
CA PRO A 13 -3.60 17.71 -19.29
C PRO A 13 -2.29 17.48 -18.53
N ALA A 14 -1.24 18.20 -18.92
CA ALA A 14 0.03 18.16 -18.23
C ALA A 14 -0.19 18.55 -16.76
N GLY A 15 0.15 17.63 -15.85
CA GLY A 15 0.18 17.93 -14.42
C GLY A 15 1.15 19.08 -14.14
N PRO A 16 1.03 19.74 -12.97
CA PRO A 16 1.97 20.79 -12.59
C PRO A 16 3.42 20.32 -12.72
N PRO A 17 4.37 21.22 -13.09
CA PRO A 17 5.73 20.88 -13.55
C PRO A 17 6.63 20.19 -12.50
N TRP A 18 6.14 20.00 -11.29
CA TRP A 18 6.80 19.32 -10.18
C TRP A 18 6.35 17.87 -9.99
N MET A 19 5.37 17.40 -10.77
CA MET A 19 4.88 16.04 -10.71
C MET A 19 5.85 15.09 -11.42
N VAL A 20 6.67 14.41 -10.64
CA VAL A 20 7.49 13.31 -11.15
C VAL A 20 6.60 12.08 -11.31
N ARG A 21 6.80 11.29 -12.35
CA ARG A 21 6.19 9.97 -12.51
C ARG A 21 7.34 8.99 -12.70
N LEU A 22 7.43 7.96 -11.87
CA LEU A 22 8.47 6.94 -12.01
C LEU A 22 7.96 5.76 -12.81
N VAL A 23 8.83 5.18 -13.61
CA VAL A 23 8.55 3.91 -14.31
C VAL A 23 9.29 2.79 -13.54
N PRO A 24 8.64 1.65 -13.21
CA PRO A 24 9.26 0.53 -12.53
C PRO A 24 10.48 0.01 -13.29
N GLY A 25 11.55 -0.30 -12.56
CA GLY A 25 12.77 -0.89 -13.10
C GLY A 25 13.87 0.10 -13.49
N ASP A 26 13.63 1.41 -13.41
CA ASP A 26 14.65 2.45 -13.59
C ASP A 26 14.79 3.29 -12.31
N GLN A 27 15.84 3.02 -11.52
CA GLN A 27 16.13 3.76 -10.28
C GLN A 27 16.73 5.15 -10.56
N GLY A 28 17.40 5.35 -11.71
CA GLY A 28 18.08 6.61 -12.02
C GLY A 28 17.17 7.85 -12.11
N PRO A 29 15.91 7.75 -12.58
CA PRO A 29 14.93 8.83 -12.53
C PRO A 29 14.46 9.18 -11.12
N LEU A 30 14.32 8.19 -10.22
CA LEU A 30 13.87 8.41 -8.84
C LEU A 30 14.91 9.19 -8.05
N ASP A 31 16.15 8.73 -8.09
CA ASP A 31 17.24 9.36 -7.35
C ASP A 31 17.44 10.80 -7.81
N ARG A 32 17.42 11.06 -9.13
CA ARG A 32 17.55 12.42 -9.67
C ARG A 32 16.38 13.31 -9.30
N ALA A 33 15.16 12.78 -9.25
CA ALA A 33 13.97 13.51 -8.83
C ALA A 33 14.00 13.86 -7.35
N LEU A 34 14.34 12.89 -6.50
CA LEU A 34 14.52 13.08 -5.06
C LEU A 34 15.63 14.08 -4.78
N GLN A 35 16.82 13.90 -5.36
CA GLN A 35 17.93 14.82 -5.20
C GLN A 35 17.56 16.25 -5.61
N ARG A 36 16.85 16.43 -6.73
CA ARG A 36 16.38 17.77 -7.15
C ARG A 36 15.37 18.36 -6.16
N ALA A 37 14.41 17.56 -5.67
CA ALA A 37 13.43 18.02 -4.70
C ALA A 37 14.09 18.40 -3.36
N LEU A 38 15.02 17.57 -2.89
CA LEU A 38 15.79 17.78 -1.66
C LEU A 38 16.74 18.98 -1.77
N ALA A 39 17.34 19.21 -2.95
CA ALA A 39 18.22 20.35 -3.18
C ALA A 39 17.48 21.70 -3.21
N ASP A 40 16.24 21.74 -3.72
CA ASP A 40 15.50 23.01 -3.85
C ASP A 40 14.83 23.45 -2.54
N ARG A 41 14.50 22.51 -1.62
CA ARG A 41 13.89 22.74 -0.29
C ARG A 41 12.63 23.64 -0.22
N LYS A 42 12.05 24.03 -1.36
CA LYS A 42 10.84 24.85 -1.44
C LYS A 42 9.62 23.95 -1.58
N GLY A 43 8.89 23.70 -0.49
CA GLY A 43 7.47 23.30 -0.46
C GLY A 43 6.93 22.60 -1.71
N ARG A 44 7.48 21.45 -2.08
CA ARG A 44 7.18 20.76 -3.34
C ARG A 44 6.59 19.39 -3.08
N VAL A 45 5.64 19.03 -3.94
CA VAL A 45 5.10 17.69 -4.02
C VAL A 45 5.76 16.95 -5.18
N ALA A 46 6.25 15.74 -4.97
CA ALA A 46 6.68 14.83 -6.05
C ALA A 46 5.90 13.52 -5.94
N THR A 47 5.51 12.93 -7.06
CA THR A 47 4.81 11.63 -7.10
C THR A 47 5.70 10.54 -7.69
N THR A 48 5.37 9.27 -7.46
CA THR A 48 6.13 8.11 -7.99
C THR A 48 5.19 6.95 -8.36
N GLY A 49 5.44 6.23 -9.47
CA GLY A 49 4.70 5.01 -9.88
C GLY A 49 4.32 4.89 -11.38
N ALA A 50 4.38 3.66 -11.92
CA ALA A 50 4.11 3.35 -13.33
C ALA A 50 2.67 3.71 -13.74
N ASP A 51 1.72 3.35 -12.88
CA ASP A 51 0.29 3.37 -13.23
C ASP A 51 -0.59 4.14 -12.25
N ALA A 52 -0.09 4.58 -11.10
CA ALA A 52 -0.72 5.57 -10.24
C ALA A 52 0.34 6.10 -9.28
N ALA A 53 0.19 7.34 -8.82
CA ALA A 53 1.08 7.91 -7.81
C ALA A 53 0.93 7.14 -6.48
N ASP A 54 1.82 6.17 -6.21
CA ASP A 54 1.81 5.36 -4.99
C ASP A 54 2.39 6.14 -3.79
N ALA A 55 3.13 7.22 -4.06
CA ALA A 55 3.67 8.10 -3.02
C ALA A 55 3.58 9.59 -3.36
N VAL A 56 3.60 10.42 -2.32
CA VAL A 56 3.78 11.89 -2.38
C VAL A 56 4.90 12.31 -1.44
N LEU A 57 5.70 13.30 -1.82
CA LEU A 57 6.78 13.87 -1.01
C LEU A 57 6.46 15.31 -0.63
N GLY A 58 6.50 15.72 0.63
CA GLY A 58 6.46 17.12 1.06
C GLY A 58 7.79 17.55 1.67
N VAL A 59 8.32 18.71 1.28
CA VAL A 59 9.59 19.25 1.80
C VAL A 59 9.34 20.62 2.44
N GLY A 60 9.68 20.78 3.71
CA GLY A 60 9.53 22.05 4.42
C GLY A 60 8.10 22.37 4.91
N ASP A 61 7.08 21.97 4.15
CA ASP A 61 5.65 22.10 4.49
C ASP A 61 4.93 20.80 4.10
N ALA A 62 4.20 20.20 5.05
CA ALA A 62 3.50 18.94 4.86
C ALA A 62 2.14 19.12 4.17
N ALA A 63 1.49 20.29 4.29
CA ALA A 63 0.09 20.46 3.88
C ALA A 63 -0.18 20.11 2.41
N PRO A 64 0.64 20.54 1.43
CA PRO A 64 0.40 20.21 0.03
C PRO A 64 0.50 18.70 -0.27
N ALA A 65 1.41 17.99 0.39
CA ALA A 65 1.60 16.55 0.19
C ALA A 65 0.43 15.77 0.78
N VAL A 66 0.00 16.12 1.99
CA VAL A 66 -1.15 15.49 2.66
C VAL A 66 -2.44 15.75 1.87
N GLN A 67 -2.69 16.99 1.44
CA GLN A 67 -3.85 17.31 0.59
C GLN A 67 -3.83 16.53 -0.73
N ALA A 68 -2.66 16.35 -1.34
CA ALA A 68 -2.52 15.56 -2.55
C ALA A 68 -2.82 14.06 -2.30
N ALA A 69 -2.49 13.52 -1.13
CA ALA A 69 -2.84 12.16 -0.73
C ALA A 69 -4.35 12.02 -0.49
N VAL A 70 -4.96 12.93 0.27
CA VAL A 70 -6.41 12.96 0.52
C VAL A 70 -7.20 13.02 -0.80
N ALA A 71 -6.76 13.85 -1.74
CA ALA A 71 -7.43 13.99 -3.04
C ALA A 71 -7.24 12.80 -3.99
N ARG A 72 -6.37 11.83 -3.66
CA ARG A 72 -5.99 10.73 -4.55
C ARG A 72 -6.01 9.39 -3.80
N PRO A 73 -7.10 8.60 -3.91
CA PRO A 73 -7.25 7.30 -3.27
C PRO A 73 -6.15 6.26 -3.60
N GLY A 74 -5.33 6.51 -4.62
CA GLY A 74 -4.18 5.68 -5.00
C GLY A 74 -2.89 5.97 -4.23
N VAL A 75 -2.79 7.10 -3.52
CA VAL A 75 -1.59 7.43 -2.73
C VAL A 75 -1.58 6.57 -1.47
N ARG A 76 -0.48 5.82 -1.27
CA ARG A 76 -0.32 4.88 -0.14
C ARG A 76 0.88 5.19 0.73
N SER A 77 1.67 6.18 0.33
CA SER A 77 2.86 6.62 1.05
C SER A 77 2.99 8.14 1.00
N ILE A 78 3.28 8.77 2.12
CA ILE A 78 3.66 10.18 2.21
C ILE A 78 5.09 10.21 2.77
N VAL A 79 5.95 11.04 2.18
CA VAL A 79 7.29 11.32 2.70
C VAL A 79 7.33 12.78 3.10
N LEU A 80 7.69 13.10 4.34
CA LEU A 80 7.77 14.46 4.87
C LEU A 80 9.23 14.74 5.25
N VAL A 81 9.86 15.71 4.60
CA VAL A 81 11.27 16.07 4.81
C VAL A 81 11.36 17.45 5.41
N ASP A 82 11.92 17.55 6.62
CA ASP A 82 12.05 18.79 7.38
C ASP A 82 10.75 19.61 7.37
N ALA A 83 9.59 18.94 7.38
CA ALA A 83 8.31 19.57 7.09
C ALA A 83 7.63 20.11 8.35
N ASP A 84 7.10 21.32 8.27
CA ASP A 84 6.15 21.82 9.27
C ASP A 84 4.80 21.11 9.08
N VAL A 85 4.15 20.77 10.20
CA VAL A 85 2.86 20.08 10.23
C VAL A 85 1.90 20.92 11.06
N ALA A 86 0.98 21.61 10.40
CA ALA A 86 -0.03 22.41 11.08
C ALA A 86 -1.09 21.51 11.74
N PRO A 87 -1.80 21.99 12.79
CA PRO A 87 -2.84 21.19 13.46
C PRO A 87 -3.90 20.63 12.50
N SER A 88 -4.37 21.40 11.52
CA SER A 88 -5.32 20.91 10.52
C SER A 88 -4.75 19.80 9.64
N THR A 89 -3.44 19.79 9.40
CA THR A 89 -2.75 18.73 8.66
C THR A 89 -2.62 17.45 9.50
N LEU A 90 -2.57 17.56 10.83
CA LEU A 90 -2.59 16.38 11.72
C LEU A 90 -3.93 15.66 11.65
N ASP A 91 -5.04 16.41 11.62
CA ASP A 91 -6.38 15.84 11.46
C ASP A 91 -6.48 15.08 10.13
N ASP A 92 -6.01 15.69 9.03
CA ASP A 92 -5.99 15.02 7.72
C ASP A 92 -5.11 13.76 7.72
N ILE A 93 -3.95 13.78 8.40
CA ILE A 93 -3.07 12.61 8.54
C ILE A 93 -3.76 11.48 9.31
N ALA A 94 -4.50 11.80 10.36
CA ALA A 94 -5.19 10.81 11.19
C ALA A 94 -6.28 10.05 10.42
N GLU A 95 -6.88 10.69 9.42
CA GLU A 95 -7.90 10.09 8.54
C GLU A 95 -7.29 9.20 7.43
N LEU A 96 -5.96 9.22 7.22
CA LEU A 96 -5.27 8.43 6.21
C LEU A 96 -4.77 7.08 6.77
N ASP A 97 -5.70 6.27 7.26
CA ASP A 97 -5.44 4.95 7.87
C ASP A 97 -4.65 3.98 6.97
N ASP A 98 -4.86 4.10 5.67
CA ASP A 98 -4.31 3.27 4.61
C ASP A 98 -3.03 3.83 3.96
N THR A 99 -2.50 4.95 4.48
CA THR A 99 -1.32 5.65 3.95
C THR A 99 -0.20 5.68 4.98
N ALA A 100 0.94 5.07 4.64
CA ALA A 100 2.13 5.15 5.49
C ALA A 100 2.80 6.51 5.38
N ILE A 101 3.36 7.01 6.48
CA ILE A 101 4.09 8.27 6.51
C ILE A 101 5.54 8.02 6.93
N LEU A 102 6.48 8.42 6.09
CA LEU A 102 7.88 8.56 6.46
C LEU A 102 8.17 10.01 6.78
N THR A 103 8.57 10.32 8.00
CA THR A 103 9.07 11.64 8.37
C THR A 103 10.59 11.58 8.51
N VAL A 104 11.31 12.47 7.83
CA VAL A 104 12.77 12.62 7.92
C VAL A 104 13.08 14.04 8.38
N ILE A 105 13.76 14.18 9.51
CA ILE A 105 14.07 15.47 10.13
C ILE A 105 15.54 15.57 10.52
N ASP A 106 16.22 16.64 10.09
CA ASP A 106 17.56 16.97 10.56
C ASP A 106 17.49 17.44 12.03
N PRO A 107 18.20 16.81 12.98
CA PRO A 107 18.18 17.21 14.39
C PRO A 107 18.70 18.63 14.65
N ALA A 108 19.38 19.26 13.68
CA ALA A 108 19.72 20.68 13.74
C ALA A 108 18.48 21.60 13.67
N ARG A 109 17.37 21.12 13.08
CA ARG A 109 16.09 21.84 12.92
C ARG A 109 15.18 21.65 14.14
N ARG A 110 15.66 22.06 15.31
CA ARG A 110 14.96 21.88 16.60
C ARG A 110 13.56 22.50 16.62
N ASP A 111 13.36 23.57 15.87
CA ASP A 111 12.07 24.25 15.69
C ASP A 111 11.00 23.35 15.05
N ARG A 112 11.41 22.30 14.33
CA ARG A 112 10.52 21.42 13.57
C ARG A 112 10.38 20.01 14.12
N ILE A 113 11.22 19.62 15.08
CA ILE A 113 11.20 18.25 15.64
C ILE A 113 9.83 17.91 16.24
N VAL A 114 9.20 18.84 16.96
CA VAL A 114 7.88 18.62 17.57
C VAL A 114 6.85 18.33 16.49
N ALA A 115 6.77 19.16 15.44
CA ALA A 115 5.84 18.96 14.34
C ALA A 115 6.10 17.63 13.59
N ALA A 116 7.37 17.27 13.40
CA ALA A 116 7.75 16.00 12.78
C ALA A 116 7.30 14.78 13.61
N VAL A 117 7.44 14.83 14.94
CA VAL A 117 6.97 13.79 15.85
C VAL A 117 5.45 13.74 15.86
N ASP A 118 4.76 14.88 15.97
CA ASP A 118 3.30 14.94 15.96
C ASP A 118 2.73 14.39 14.65
N GLY A 119 3.32 14.75 13.50
CA GLY A 119 2.92 14.20 12.20
C GLY A 119 3.11 12.69 12.09
N HIS A 120 4.18 12.14 12.68
CA HIS A 120 4.37 10.69 12.74
C HIS A 120 3.33 10.02 13.66
N LEU A 121 3.10 10.58 14.86
CA LEU A 121 2.16 10.03 15.84
C LEU A 121 0.69 10.14 15.42
N ALA A 122 0.35 11.12 14.58
CA ALA A 122 -0.98 11.24 14.01
C ALA A 122 -1.30 10.10 13.02
N SER A 123 -0.30 9.48 12.40
CA SER A 123 -0.52 8.36 11.47
C SER A 123 -0.88 7.08 12.22
N ALA A 124 -2.04 6.50 11.90
CA ALA A 124 -2.45 5.19 12.40
C ALA A 124 -1.78 4.01 11.67
N HIS A 125 -1.08 4.28 10.56
CA HIS A 125 -0.54 3.25 9.70
C HIS A 125 0.70 2.58 10.35
N PRO A 126 0.73 1.25 10.51
CA PRO A 126 1.77 0.55 11.27
C PRO A 126 3.16 0.58 10.63
N ASP A 127 3.23 0.86 9.33
CA ASP A 127 4.50 0.98 8.59
C ASP A 127 4.95 2.45 8.43
N SER A 128 4.37 3.38 9.18
CA SER A 128 4.87 4.76 9.29
C SER A 128 6.20 4.76 10.08
N GLU A 129 7.13 5.62 9.69
CA GLU A 129 8.50 5.63 10.21
C GLU A 129 8.96 7.08 10.44
N LEU A 130 9.80 7.29 11.47
CA LEU A 130 10.41 8.59 11.77
C LEU A 130 11.93 8.42 11.82
N ILE A 131 12.64 9.15 10.97
CA ILE A 131 14.10 9.22 10.93
C ILE A 131 14.52 10.59 11.47
N VAL A 132 15.25 10.58 12.59
CA VAL A 132 15.85 11.77 13.20
C VAL A 132 17.36 11.63 13.13
N ASP A 133 17.97 12.11 12.05
CA ASP A 133 19.41 11.94 11.82
C ASP A 133 19.97 13.06 10.94
N SER A 134 21.26 13.36 11.11
CA SER A 134 21.99 14.36 10.31
C SER A 134 22.47 13.73 9.01
N LEU A 135 21.53 13.45 8.11
CA LEU A 135 21.80 12.88 6.80
C LEU A 135 22.22 13.97 5.80
N THR A 136 23.22 13.67 4.98
CA THR A 136 23.45 14.45 3.74
C THR A 136 22.26 14.27 2.77
N PRO A 137 22.06 15.19 1.81
CA PRO A 137 20.98 15.05 0.83
C PRO A 137 20.97 13.71 0.08
N ASP A 138 22.14 13.16 -0.23
CA ASP A 138 22.26 11.86 -0.89
C ASP A 138 21.84 10.72 0.03
N GLN A 139 22.33 10.70 1.28
CA GLN A 139 21.91 9.70 2.27
C GLN A 139 20.41 9.77 2.57
N GLN A 140 19.84 10.98 2.56
CA GLN A 140 18.41 11.19 2.71
C GLN A 140 17.63 10.64 1.52
N ALA A 141 18.09 10.88 0.29
CA ALA A 141 17.49 10.30 -0.91
C ALA A 141 17.54 8.76 -0.86
N ASP A 142 18.68 8.18 -0.50
CA ASP A 142 18.88 6.73 -0.37
C ASP A 142 17.93 6.12 0.69
N ALA A 143 17.79 6.77 1.85
CA ALA A 143 16.89 6.33 2.90
C ALA A 143 15.42 6.36 2.46
N ILE A 144 15.01 7.45 1.79
CA ILE A 144 13.65 7.60 1.24
C ILE A 144 13.38 6.55 0.16
N ALA A 145 14.30 6.38 -0.79
CA ALA A 145 14.17 5.39 -1.85
C ALA A 145 14.07 3.97 -1.26
N SER A 146 14.95 3.63 -0.32
CA SER A 146 14.93 2.34 0.38
C SER A 146 13.62 2.11 1.12
N TRP A 147 13.05 3.13 1.79
CA TRP A 147 11.76 3.02 2.47
C TRP A 147 10.62 2.84 1.47
N LEU A 148 10.58 3.64 0.40
CA LEU A 148 9.57 3.52 -0.65
C LEU A 148 9.64 2.16 -1.35
N GLU A 149 10.83 1.60 -1.57
CA GLU A 149 11.00 0.26 -2.10
C GLU A 149 10.50 -0.80 -1.14
N ARG A 150 10.82 -0.70 0.16
CA ARG A 150 10.25 -1.60 1.18
C ARG A 150 8.73 -1.53 1.15
N ARG A 151 8.12 -0.35 0.98
CA ARG A 151 6.66 -0.16 0.89
C ARG A 151 6.07 -0.75 -0.39
N ALA A 152 6.67 -0.46 -1.53
CA ALA A 152 6.25 -0.99 -2.83
C ALA A 152 6.34 -2.52 -2.85
N ASN A 153 7.41 -3.07 -2.27
CA ASN A 153 7.61 -4.51 -2.12
C ASN A 153 6.67 -5.09 -1.04
N ALA A 154 6.43 -4.39 0.06
CA ALA A 154 5.46 -4.77 1.09
C ALA A 154 3.99 -4.73 0.60
N ARG A 155 3.73 -4.39 -0.68
CA ARG A 155 2.63 -5.03 -1.41
C ARG A 155 2.90 -6.53 -1.43
N ALA A 156 2.55 -7.17 -0.32
CA ALA A 156 2.24 -8.57 -0.34
C ALA A 156 1.26 -8.76 -1.50
N GLY A 157 1.64 -9.53 -2.52
CA GLY A 157 0.75 -9.79 -3.64
C GLY A 157 -0.50 -10.42 -3.06
N ILE A 158 -1.63 -9.71 -3.15
CA ILE A 158 -2.94 -10.24 -2.79
C ILE A 158 -3.55 -10.69 -4.10
N ASP A 159 -3.58 -12.00 -4.29
CA ASP A 159 -4.31 -12.58 -5.41
C ASP A 159 -5.62 -13.16 -4.89
N GLU A 160 -6.72 -12.76 -5.50
CA GLU A 160 -7.96 -13.51 -5.34
C GLU A 160 -7.82 -14.83 -6.11
N VAL A 161 -7.96 -15.94 -5.39
CA VAL A 161 -7.79 -17.29 -5.92
C VAL A 161 -9.04 -18.14 -5.66
N SER A 162 -9.23 -19.16 -6.49
CA SER A 162 -10.32 -20.12 -6.33
C SER A 162 -9.76 -21.53 -6.25
N ILE A 163 -10.24 -22.30 -5.28
CA ILE A 163 -9.83 -23.68 -5.03
C ILE A 163 -11.01 -24.60 -5.30
N ARG A 164 -10.88 -25.47 -6.31
CA ARG A 164 -11.90 -26.49 -6.60
C ARG A 164 -11.68 -27.72 -5.74
N THR A 165 -12.72 -28.15 -5.04
CA THR A 165 -12.70 -29.35 -4.20
C THR A 165 -13.23 -30.57 -4.97
N PRO A 166 -12.87 -31.81 -4.54
CA PRO A 166 -13.36 -33.03 -5.19
C PRO A 166 -14.89 -33.20 -5.17
N ASP A 167 -15.56 -32.65 -4.17
CA ASP A 167 -17.02 -32.68 -4.04
C ASP A 167 -17.75 -31.56 -4.80
N GLY A 168 -17.03 -30.84 -5.68
CA GLY A 168 -17.61 -29.89 -6.62
C GLY A 168 -17.76 -28.46 -6.10
N TRP A 169 -17.33 -28.17 -4.87
CA TRP A 169 -17.27 -26.79 -4.38
C TRP A 169 -16.12 -26.02 -5.04
N THR A 170 -16.35 -24.72 -5.22
CA THR A 170 -15.32 -23.74 -5.55
C THR A 170 -15.21 -22.81 -4.36
N LEU A 171 -14.07 -22.87 -3.66
CA LEU A 171 -13.80 -22.02 -2.51
C LEU A 171 -13.03 -20.78 -2.95
N GLY A 172 -13.56 -19.60 -2.68
CA GLY A 172 -12.84 -18.35 -2.89
C GLY A 172 -11.92 -18.03 -1.71
N ALA A 173 -10.78 -17.44 -2.02
CA ALA A 173 -9.76 -17.09 -1.04
C ALA A 173 -8.91 -15.92 -1.50
N ASP A 174 -8.31 -15.22 -0.55
CA ASP A 174 -7.27 -14.22 -0.80
C ASP A 174 -5.91 -14.81 -0.41
N LEU A 175 -4.99 -14.82 -1.37
CA LEU A 175 -3.64 -15.34 -1.19
C LEU A 175 -2.65 -14.19 -1.06
N HIS A 176 -2.18 -13.97 0.17
CA HIS A 176 -1.17 -12.98 0.51
C HIS A 176 0.21 -13.62 0.45
N ARG A 177 1.08 -13.08 -0.42
CA ARG A 177 2.46 -13.54 -0.58
C ARG A 177 3.44 -12.52 -0.03
N PRO A 178 4.54 -12.94 0.62
CA PRO A 178 5.66 -12.05 0.91
C PRO A 178 6.18 -11.37 -0.35
N ALA A 179 6.86 -10.25 -0.16
CA ALA A 179 7.57 -9.57 -1.23
C ALA A 179 8.79 -10.37 -1.71
N GLY A 180 9.13 -10.23 -2.99
CA GLY A 180 10.38 -10.76 -3.55
C GLY A 180 10.35 -12.27 -3.84
N PRO A 181 11.51 -12.86 -4.19
CA PRO A 181 11.58 -14.29 -4.50
C PRO A 181 11.43 -15.15 -3.24
N PRO A 182 10.84 -16.35 -3.35
CA PRO A 182 10.80 -17.29 -2.24
C PRO A 182 12.21 -17.76 -1.86
N PRO A 183 12.48 -18.05 -0.57
CA PRO A 183 13.69 -18.76 -0.15
C PRO A 183 13.85 -20.09 -0.90
N PRO A 184 15.06 -20.68 -0.95
CA PRO A 184 15.28 -21.97 -1.62
C PRO A 184 14.35 -23.11 -1.14
N ALA A 185 13.92 -23.08 0.12
CA ALA A 185 12.99 -24.04 0.71
C ALA A 185 11.50 -23.71 0.49
N GLY A 186 11.20 -22.61 -0.22
CA GLY A 186 9.86 -22.03 -0.30
C GLY A 186 9.55 -21.10 0.89
N TRP A 187 8.42 -20.39 0.79
CA TRP A 187 7.90 -19.62 1.92
C TRP A 187 7.18 -20.55 2.91
N PRO A 188 7.30 -20.32 4.23
CA PRO A 188 6.35 -20.87 5.18
C PRO A 188 4.94 -20.36 4.85
N ALA A 189 3.91 -21.16 5.12
CA ALA A 189 2.53 -20.83 4.77
C ALA A 189 1.55 -21.15 5.90
N VAL A 190 0.49 -20.36 6.00
CA VAL A 190 -0.64 -20.58 6.92
C VAL A 190 -1.97 -20.42 6.18
N VAL A 191 -2.96 -21.20 6.61
CA VAL A 191 -4.35 -21.09 6.15
C VAL A 191 -5.18 -20.46 7.26
N LEU A 192 -5.87 -19.38 6.94
CA LEU A 192 -6.70 -18.62 7.88
C LEU A 192 -8.17 -18.95 7.62
N MET A 193 -8.83 -19.49 8.65
CA MET A 193 -10.20 -19.99 8.59
C MET A 193 -11.11 -19.19 9.51
N HIS A 194 -12.17 -18.61 8.94
CA HIS A 194 -13.03 -17.68 9.67
C HIS A 194 -14.10 -18.43 10.47
N SER A 195 -14.77 -17.75 11.41
CA SER A 195 -15.88 -18.35 12.16
C SER A 195 -17.19 -18.32 11.35
N GLY A 196 -18.20 -19.06 11.78
CA GLY A 196 -19.46 -19.18 11.03
C GLY A 196 -20.25 -17.88 10.81
N ARG A 197 -19.93 -16.76 11.46
CA ARG A 197 -20.61 -15.44 11.31
C ARG A 197 -19.76 -14.38 10.59
N SER A 198 -18.63 -14.77 10.04
CA SER A 198 -17.73 -13.89 9.30
C SER A 198 -17.40 -14.50 7.93
N ASP A 199 -16.53 -13.84 7.18
CA ASP A 199 -15.92 -14.30 5.93
C ASP A 199 -14.40 -14.12 6.02
N ARG A 200 -13.68 -14.35 4.92
CA ARG A 200 -12.22 -14.23 4.85
C ARG A 200 -11.66 -12.84 5.21
N THR A 201 -12.44 -11.76 5.03
CA THR A 201 -11.96 -10.37 5.16
C THR A 201 -11.56 -10.01 6.59
N VAL A 202 -12.06 -10.75 7.59
CA VAL A 202 -11.65 -10.58 9.00
C VAL A 202 -10.15 -10.81 9.23
N PHE A 203 -9.48 -11.46 8.28
CA PHE A 203 -8.06 -11.74 8.34
C PHE A 203 -7.19 -10.78 7.53
N ASP A 204 -7.72 -9.82 6.79
CA ASP A 204 -6.94 -8.96 5.88
C ASP A 204 -5.72 -8.34 6.57
N ARG A 205 -5.92 -7.80 7.78
CA ARG A 205 -4.84 -7.20 8.57
C ARG A 205 -3.79 -8.23 8.98
N LEU A 206 -4.23 -9.40 9.47
CA LEU A 206 -3.32 -10.47 9.92
C LEU A 206 -2.57 -11.10 8.74
N ALA A 207 -3.23 -11.35 7.62
CA ALA A 207 -2.63 -11.92 6.42
C ALA A 207 -1.55 -11.00 5.84
N ARG A 208 -1.78 -9.68 5.84
CA ARG A 208 -0.76 -8.68 5.48
C ARG A 208 0.43 -8.70 6.45
N LEU A 209 0.18 -8.77 7.77
CA LEU A 209 1.24 -8.87 8.78
C LEU A 209 2.09 -10.13 8.59
N LEU A 210 1.46 -11.27 8.32
CA LEU A 210 2.14 -12.54 8.05
C LEU A 210 2.99 -12.46 6.77
N ALA A 211 2.46 -11.90 5.69
CA ALA A 211 3.20 -11.71 4.45
C ALA A 211 4.41 -10.79 4.63
N ARG A 212 4.27 -9.69 5.38
CA ARG A 212 5.40 -8.84 5.77
C ARG A 212 6.46 -9.57 6.60
N ALA A 213 6.03 -10.53 7.43
CA ALA A 213 6.92 -11.39 8.20
C ALA A 213 7.52 -12.56 7.40
N GLY A 214 7.33 -12.62 6.08
CA GLY A 214 7.86 -13.68 5.23
C GLY A 214 7.03 -14.97 5.21
N VAL A 215 5.76 -14.90 5.64
CA VAL A 215 4.82 -16.04 5.69
C VAL A 215 3.68 -15.84 4.69
N VAL A 216 3.47 -16.80 3.80
CA VAL A 216 2.29 -16.83 2.92
C VAL A 216 1.04 -17.05 3.76
N ALA A 217 -0.01 -16.26 3.52
CA ALA A 217 -1.29 -16.43 4.19
C ALA A 217 -2.40 -16.63 3.15
N LEU A 218 -3.18 -17.69 3.31
CA LEU A 218 -4.38 -17.96 2.51
C LEU A 218 -5.61 -17.77 3.38
N ALA A 219 -6.35 -16.67 3.20
CA ALA A 219 -7.62 -16.44 3.89
C ALA A 219 -8.76 -16.98 3.03
N LEU A 220 -9.48 -18.00 3.53
CA LEU A 220 -10.43 -18.77 2.73
C LEU A 220 -11.85 -18.67 3.26
N ASP A 221 -12.82 -18.50 2.34
CA ASP A 221 -14.25 -18.58 2.62
C ASP A 221 -14.71 -20.05 2.70
N TRP A 222 -15.35 -20.43 3.81
CA TRP A 222 -15.94 -21.77 3.92
C TRP A 222 -17.12 -21.96 2.97
N ARG A 223 -17.48 -23.22 2.71
CA ARG A 223 -18.65 -23.59 1.91
C ARG A 223 -19.90 -22.82 2.35
N GLY A 224 -20.54 -22.13 1.40
CA GLY A 224 -21.74 -21.32 1.60
C GLY A 224 -21.49 -19.96 2.23
N ARG A 225 -20.24 -19.47 2.28
CA ARG A 225 -19.87 -18.15 2.81
C ARG A 225 -19.09 -17.35 1.77
N GLY A 226 -19.13 -16.02 1.91
CA GLY A 226 -18.47 -15.08 1.01
C GLY A 226 -18.68 -15.41 -0.46
N THR A 227 -17.58 -15.66 -1.17
CA THR A 227 -17.60 -16.03 -2.60
C THR A 227 -17.72 -17.55 -2.87
N SER A 228 -17.66 -18.37 -1.82
CA SER A 228 -17.75 -19.83 -1.88
C SER A 228 -19.20 -20.32 -1.86
N THR A 229 -20.05 -19.92 -2.82
CA THR A 229 -21.52 -20.14 -2.76
C THR A 229 -22.09 -21.00 -3.90
N ASN A 230 -21.24 -21.68 -4.67
CA ASN A 230 -21.60 -22.29 -5.94
C ASN A 230 -22.56 -23.51 -5.87
N LEU A 231 -22.74 -24.13 -4.70
CA LEU A 231 -23.60 -25.32 -4.51
C LEU A 231 -24.72 -25.13 -3.47
N VAL A 232 -25.22 -23.91 -3.25
CA VAL A 232 -26.23 -23.53 -2.22
C VAL A 232 -25.62 -23.38 -0.80
N HIS A 233 -26.22 -22.63 0.14
CA HIS A 233 -25.69 -22.54 1.50
C HIS A 233 -25.77 -23.91 2.19
N PHE A 234 -24.75 -24.29 2.95
CA PHE A 234 -24.74 -25.59 3.67
C PHE A 234 -25.97 -25.78 4.57
N VAL A 235 -26.51 -24.69 5.14
CA VAL A 235 -27.71 -24.73 5.97
C VAL A 235 -28.99 -25.09 5.21
N ASP A 236 -28.96 -24.97 3.88
CA ASP A 236 -30.08 -25.30 3.00
C ASP A 236 -30.00 -26.75 2.48
N PHE A 237 -28.95 -27.50 2.85
CA PHE A 237 -28.76 -28.89 2.41
C PHE A 237 -29.77 -29.80 3.10
N THR A 238 -30.29 -30.78 2.37
CA THR A 238 -31.04 -31.89 2.97
C THR A 238 -30.13 -32.67 3.92
N SER A 239 -30.71 -33.39 4.88
CA SER A 239 -29.93 -34.24 5.80
C SER A 239 -29.04 -35.25 5.06
N GLU A 240 -29.48 -35.72 3.89
CA GLU A 240 -28.75 -36.66 3.04
C GLU A 240 -27.54 -35.98 2.36
N GLN A 241 -27.71 -34.75 1.88
CA GLN A 241 -26.62 -33.92 1.35
C GLN A 241 -25.63 -33.49 2.44
N GLN A 242 -26.09 -33.24 3.67
CA GLN A 242 -25.19 -32.96 4.79
C GLN A 242 -24.35 -34.18 5.15
N ALA A 243 -24.94 -35.38 5.08
CA ALA A 243 -24.25 -36.65 5.38
C ALA A 243 -23.16 -36.98 4.36
N SER A 244 -23.35 -36.65 3.07
CA SER A 244 -22.34 -36.88 2.03
C SER A 244 -21.15 -35.90 2.10
N VAL A 245 -21.27 -34.82 2.88
CA VAL A 245 -20.27 -33.74 3.00
C VAL A 245 -19.50 -33.81 4.33
N ARG A 246 -20.01 -34.56 5.33
CA ARG A 246 -19.29 -34.88 6.56
C ARG A 246 -18.20 -35.91 6.27
N VAL A 247 -16.94 -35.46 6.24
CA VAL A 247 -15.73 -36.29 6.20
C VAL A 247 -15.50 -36.94 7.56
#